data_AF-A0A848CZK4-F1
#
_entry.id   AF-A0A848CZK4-F1
#
_cell.length_a   1.000
_cell.length_b   1.000
_cell.length_c   1.000
_cell.angle_alpha   90.00
_cell.angle_beta   90.00
_cell.angle_gamma   90.00
#
_symmetry.space_group_name_H-M   'P 1'
#
loop_
_entity.id
_entity.type
_entity.pdbx_description
1 polymer ?
#
loop_
_entity_poly.entity_id
_entity_poly.type
_entity_poly.pdbx_seq_one_letter_code
_entity_poly.pdbx_strand_id
1 'polypeptide(L)' 'MRKISHARLDEEGRVLLPNEMLEEVGIRLNDFVLIKKMDNGQLCIQKYQGSEEIEGQCVMELAPAVAEEDELYGRKE' A
#
# COMPACT_ATOMS: atom_id res chain seq x y z
N MET A 1 23.41 5.81 -1.68
CA MET A 1 23.66 4.80 -2.74
C MET A 1 22.33 4.50 -3.41
N ARG A 2 22.22 4.51 -4.75
CA ARG A 2 20.97 4.12 -5.43
C ARG A 2 20.75 2.61 -5.23
N LYS A 3 19.79 2.22 -4.39
CA LYS A 3 19.34 0.84 -4.29
C LYS A 3 18.42 0.55 -5.48
N ILE A 4 18.84 -0.36 -6.35
CA ILE A 4 18.04 -0.81 -7.49
C ILE A 4 17.51 -2.18 -7.11
N SER A 5 16.19 -2.27 -6.92
CA SER A 5 15.49 -3.54 -6.73
C SER A 5 14.67 -3.85 -7.97
N HIS A 6 14.61 -5.12 -8.35
CA HIS A 6 13.72 -5.59 -9.41
C HIS A 6 12.50 -6.22 -8.76
N ALA A 7 11.31 -5.71 -9.08
CA ALA A 7 10.03 -6.25 -8.64
C ALA A 7 9.19 -6.60 -9.85
N ARG A 8 8.38 -7.67 -9.74
CA ARG A 8 7.38 -8.02 -10.75
C ARG A 8 6.05 -7.39 -10.35
N LEU A 9 5.28 -7.01 -11.37
CA LEU A 9 3.87 -6.70 -11.18
C LEU A 9 3.08 -7.99 -11.02
N ASP A 10 2.06 -7.96 -10.17
CA ASP A 10 1.07 -9.03 -10.13
C ASP A 10 0.01 -8.86 -11.24
N GLU A 11 -0.96 -9.77 -11.28
CA GLU A 11 -2.03 -9.77 -12.30
C GLU A 11 -2.95 -8.55 -12.23
N GLU A 12 -2.96 -7.85 -11.10
CA GLU A 12 -3.73 -6.63 -10.87
C GLU A 12 -2.89 -5.37 -11.12
N GLY A 13 -1.64 -5.52 -11.55
CA GLY A 13 -0.73 -4.40 -11.84
C GLY A 13 -0.14 -3.75 -10.58
N ARG A 14 -0.19 -4.41 -9.42
CA ARG A 14 0.41 -3.92 -8.18
C ARG A 14 1.88 -4.28 -8.11
N VAL A 15 2.67 -3.42 -7.46
CA VAL A 15 4.09 -3.66 -7.18
C VAL A 15 4.33 -3.68 -5.68
N LEU A 16 5.02 -4.71 -5.18
CA LEU A 16 5.44 -4.77 -3.79
C LEU A 16 6.75 -4.00 -3.62
N LEU A 17 6.70 -2.91 -2.84
CA LEU A 17 7.87 -2.12 -2.51
C LEU A 17 8.61 -2.74 -1.32
N PRO A 18 9.95 -2.90 -1.37
CA PRO A 18 10.72 -3.40 -0.23
C PRO A 18 10.54 -2.51 1.01
N ASN A 19 10.41 -3.14 2.19
CA ASN A 19 10.25 -2.43 3.47
C ASN A 19 11.33 -1.38 3.71
N GLU A 20 12.59 -1.69 3.36
CA GLU A 20 13.71 -0.75 3.51
C GLU A 20 13.49 0.57 2.73
N MET A 21 12.84 0.50 1.56
CA MET A 21 12.51 1.69 0.75
C MET A 21 11.34 2.46 1.36
N LEU A 22 10.34 1.75 1.87
CA LEU A 22 9.20 2.37 2.55
C LEU A 22 9.65 3.11 3.82
N GLU A 23 10.57 2.52 4.59
CA GLU A 23 11.17 3.15 5.77
C GLU A 23 11.99 4.39 5.43
N GLU A 24 12.82 4.33 4.37
CA GLU A 24 13.63 5.46 3.91
C GLU A 24 12.78 6.65 3.47
N VAL A 25 11.66 6.40 2.76
CA VAL A 25 10.72 7.44 2.31
C VAL A 25 9.69 7.81 3.39
N GLY A 26 9.60 7.01 4.46
CA GLY A 26 8.65 7.18 5.56
C GLY A 26 7.20 6.88 5.18
N ILE A 27 6.96 6.01 4.20
CA ILE A 27 5.61 5.55 3.81
C ILE A 27 5.20 4.39 4.72
N ARG A 28 4.01 4.50 5.32
CA ARG A 28 3.42 3.46 6.18
C ARG A 28 2.25 2.78 5.48
N LEU A 29 1.83 1.63 6.02
CA LEU A 29 0.58 1.00 5.62
C LEU A 29 -0.57 2.01 5.75
N ASN A 30 -1.43 2.09 4.73
CA ASN A 30 -2.55 3.02 4.61
C ASN A 30 -2.16 4.51 4.41
N ASP A 31 -0.88 4.84 4.22
CA ASP A 31 -0.51 6.18 3.76
C ASP A 31 -0.94 6.35 2.29
N PHE A 32 -1.46 7.53 1.97
CA PHE A 32 -1.67 7.90 0.57
C PHE A 32 -0.32 8.17 -0.11
N VAL A 33 -0.21 7.73 -1.36
CA VAL A 33 0.94 7.99 -2.22
C VAL A 33 0.46 8.56 -3.54
N LEU A 34 1.28 9.42 -4.13
CA LEU A 34 1.03 9.97 -5.46
C LEU A 34 1.94 9.26 -6.46
N ILE A 35 1.35 8.76 -7.54
CA ILE A 35 2.05 8.10 -8.64
C ILE A 35 2.02 9.02 -9.86
N LYS A 36 3.20 9.49 -10.29
CA LYS A 36 3.37 10.40 -11.43
C LYS A 36 4.17 9.74 -12.55
N LYS A 37 3.72 9.85 -13.80
CA LYS A 37 4.50 9.46 -14.97
C LYS A 37 5.44 10.59 -15.36
N MET A 38 6.72 10.28 -15.46
CA MET A 38 7.79 11.19 -15.87
C MET A 38 7.96 11.14 -17.39
N ASP A 39 8.55 12.19 -17.98
CA ASP A 39 8.76 12.29 -19.44
C ASP A 39 9.66 11.18 -20.01
N ASN A 40 10.54 10.62 -19.18
CA ASN A 40 11.41 9.51 -19.52
C ASN A 40 10.73 8.13 -19.44
N GLY A 41 9.40 8.10 -19.23
CA GLY A 41 8.61 6.87 -19.12
C GLY A 41 8.69 6.18 -17.76
N GLN A 42 9.43 6.73 -16.79
CA GLN A 42 9.48 6.20 -15.43
C GLN A 42 8.24 6.62 -14.62
N LEU A 43 7.89 5.81 -13.62
CA LEU A 43 6.91 6.18 -12.59
C LEU A 43 7.64 6.66 -11.34
N CYS A 44 7.22 7.82 -10.82
CA CYS A 44 7.67 8.37 -9.55
C CYS A 44 6.56 8.16 -8.51
N ILE A 45 6.91 7.56 -7.38
CA ILE A 45 6.00 7.37 -6.23
C ILE A 45 6.50 8.28 -5.11
N GLN A 46 5.63 9.16 -4.63
CA GLN A 46 5.95 10.08 -3.53
C GLN A 46 4.92 9.99 -2.42
N LYS A 47 5.36 10.18 -1.17
CA LYS A 47 4.45 10.28 -0.03
C LYS A 47 3.56 11.50 -0.20
N TYR A 48 2.25 11.31 -0.06
CA TYR A 48 1.29 12.40 -0.10
C TYR A 48 1.21 13.10 1.27
N GLN A 49 1.38 14.44 1.29
CA GLN A 49 1.44 15.24 2.53
C GLN A 49 0.18 16.07 2.81
N GLY A 50 -0.93 15.83 2.09
CA GLY A 50 -2.23 16.37 2.49
C GLY A 50 -2.54 17.80 2.06
N SER A 51 -1.69 18.46 1.27
CA SER A 51 -1.89 19.86 0.85
C SER A 51 -2.28 20.04 -0.63
N GLU A 52 -2.31 18.98 -1.43
CA GLU A 52 -2.67 19.04 -2.85
C GLU A 52 -4.08 18.46 -3.03
N GLU A 53 -5.06 19.21 -3.53
CA GLU A 53 -6.40 18.67 -3.79
C GLU A 53 -6.32 17.38 -4.62
N ILE A 54 -6.74 16.25 -4.04
CA ILE A 54 -6.80 14.98 -4.77
C ILE A 54 -8.06 15.02 -5.64
N GLU A 55 -7.90 15.36 -6.92
CA GLU A 55 -8.94 15.11 -7.93
C GLU A 55 -8.99 13.60 -8.22
N GLY A 56 -9.70 12.85 -7.37
CA GLY A 56 -9.93 11.42 -7.58
C GLY A 56 -10.53 10.71 -6.37
N GLN A 57 -11.59 9.94 -6.59
CA GLN A 57 -12.14 9.03 -5.60
C GLN A 57 -11.15 7.86 -5.41
N CYS A 58 -10.46 7.82 -4.27
CA CYS A 58 -9.77 6.62 -3.83
C CYS A 58 -10.77 5.74 -3.06
N VAL A 59 -11.32 4.73 -3.74
CA VAL A 59 -12.18 3.73 -3.09
C VAL A 59 -11.29 2.62 -2.55
N MET A 60 -10.99 2.67 -1.25
CA MET A 60 -10.49 1.50 -0.53
C MET A 60 -11.68 0.62 -0.16
N GLU A 61 -11.88 -0.48 -0.87
CA GLU A 61 -12.74 -1.56 -0.38
C GLU A 61 -12.01 -2.23 0.79
N LEU A 62 -12.28 -1.76 2.01
CA LEU A 62 -11.91 -2.47 3.22
C LEU A 62 -12.76 -3.75 3.27
N ALA A 63 -12.17 -4.87 2.87
CA ALA A 63 -12.76 -6.16 3.15
C ALA A 63 -12.96 -6.27 4.68
N PRO A 64 -14.18 -6.54 5.17
CA PRO A 64 -14.40 -6.71 6.60
C PRO A 64 -13.56 -7.90 7.07
N ALA A 65 -12.61 -7.63 7.96
CA ALA A 65 -11.96 -8.68 8.73
C ALA A 65 -13.05 -9.28 9.63
N VAL A 66 -13.64 -10.38 9.18
CA VAL A 66 -14.50 -11.21 10.03
C VAL A 66 -13.59 -11.74 11.13
N ALA A 67 -13.76 -11.23 12.35
CA ALA A 67 -13.25 -11.90 13.52
C ALA A 67 -14.04 -13.21 13.63
N GLU A 68 -13.42 -14.32 13.23
CA GLU A 68 -13.92 -15.64 13.61
C GLU A 68 -13.75 -15.73 15.13
N GLU A 69 -14.81 -15.40 15.88
CA GLU A 69 -14.94 -15.83 17.27
C GLU A 69 -14.98 -17.36 17.23
N ASP A 70 -13.85 -17.98 17.58
CA ASP A 70 -13.79 -19.38 17.97
C ASP A 70 -14.71 -19.59 19.18
N GLU A 71 -15.99 -19.89 18.92
CA GLU A 71 -16.90 -20.53 19.88
C GLU A 71 -16.44 -21.97 20.13
N LEU A 72 -15.26 -22.13 20.73
CA LEU A 72 -14.77 -23.43 21.16
C LEU A 72 -15.49 -23.83 22.46
N TYR A 73 -16.60 -24.54 22.26
CA TYR A 73 -17.22 -25.51 23.16
C TYR A 73 -16.42 -25.82 24.43
N GLY A 74 -16.98 -25.42 25.58
CA GLY A 74 -16.49 -25.78 26.90
C GLY A 74 -17.61 -26.02 27.91
N ARG A 75 -18.64 -26.78 27.51
CA ARG A 75 -19.64 -27.32 28.44
C ARG A 75 -18.94 -28.33 29.35
N LYS A 76 -18.68 -28.00 30.60
CA LYS A 76 -18.52 -28.98 31.67
C LYS A 76 -19.21 -28.49 32.95
N GLU A 77 -19.90 -29.46 33.51
CA GLU A 77 -20.84 -29.50 34.63
C GLU A 77 -20.42 -28.75 35.90
#